data_AF-A0AA52EAP7-F1
#
_entry.id   AF-A0AA52EAP7-F1
#
_cell.length_a   1.000
_cell.length_b   1.000
_cell.length_c   1.000
_cell.angle_alpha   90.00
_cell.angle_beta   90.00
_cell.angle_gamma   90.00
#
_symmetry.space_group_name_H-M   'P 1'
#
loop_
_entity.id
_entity.type
_entity.pdbx_description
1 polymer ?
#
loop_
_entity_poly.entity_id
_entity_poly.type
_entity_poly.pdbx_seq_one_letter_code
_entity_poly.pdbx_strand_id
1 'polypeptide(L)'
;MFTLTAVKTTITTLALSGSLFLTNAALAHDNSLHVTVQPNADLKSGTIALQKGDYKKAYSKLKRASRINLAPAHKANAYNNLCVAEQNLGKFEDAISSCKAALKHDRQNWRANLNLGVIYIILEQPEKAMTYLSKAKKQQANVATINRLIAKASTAIEMKSFAAK
;
A
#
# COMPACT_ATOMS: atom_id res chain seq x y z
N MET A 1 -67.15 35.36 26.21
CA MET A 1 -67.48 34.58 25.00
C MET A 1 -66.26 34.59 24.09
N PHE A 2 -65.65 33.42 23.87
CA PHE A 2 -64.53 33.24 22.94
C PHE A 2 -65.03 33.26 21.50
N THR A 3 -64.39 34.01 20.62
CA THR A 3 -64.46 33.77 19.17
C THR A 3 -63.06 33.82 18.58
N LEU A 4 -62.53 32.64 18.27
CA LEU A 4 -61.41 32.40 17.37
C LEU A 4 -61.80 32.90 15.97
N THR A 5 -61.02 33.81 15.38
CA THR A 5 -61.15 34.12 13.95
C THR A 5 -59.81 33.89 13.25
N ALA A 6 -59.91 33.07 12.21
CA ALA A 6 -58.87 32.43 11.44
C ALA A 6 -57.74 33.33 10.90
N VAL A 7 -56.54 32.75 10.99
CA VAL A 7 -55.36 32.99 10.17
C VAL A 7 -55.72 32.99 8.68
N LYS A 8 -55.34 34.04 7.93
CA LYS A 8 -55.25 34.02 6.46
C LYS A 8 -53.80 34.28 6.05
N THR A 9 -53.06 33.19 5.91
CA THR A 9 -51.73 33.13 5.31
C THR A 9 -51.86 33.28 3.80
N THR A 10 -51.27 34.33 3.22
CA THR A 10 -51.16 34.47 1.76
C THR A 10 -49.96 33.64 1.29
N ILE A 11 -50.23 32.44 0.77
CA ILE A 11 -49.22 31.61 0.10
C ILE A 11 -49.33 31.92 -1.40
N THR A 12 -48.39 32.71 -1.93
CA THR A 12 -48.18 32.84 -3.37
C THR A 12 -47.44 31.61 -3.88
N THR A 13 -48.19 30.64 -4.42
CA THR A 13 -47.64 29.52 -5.19
C THR A 13 -47.38 29.95 -6.63
N LEU A 14 -46.10 30.16 -7.00
CA LEU A 14 -45.69 30.15 -8.40
C LEU A 14 -45.03 28.79 -8.70
N ALA A 15 -45.80 27.92 -9.33
CA ALA A 15 -45.30 26.69 -9.91
C ALA A 15 -44.67 27.02 -11.27
N LEU A 16 -43.35 26.86 -11.40
CA LEU A 16 -42.74 26.48 -12.66
C LEU A 16 -41.94 25.20 -12.42
N SER A 17 -42.39 24.15 -13.09
CA SER A 17 -41.87 22.79 -13.12
C SER A 17 -40.37 22.73 -13.47
N GLY A 18 -39.60 21.99 -12.67
CA GLY A 18 -38.21 21.66 -12.98
C GLY A 18 -37.56 20.81 -11.90
N SER A 19 -37.90 19.53 -11.84
CA SER A 19 -37.18 18.53 -11.04
C SER A 19 -35.70 18.47 -11.43
N LEU A 20 -34.75 18.49 -10.47
CA LEU A 20 -33.94 17.33 -10.07
C LEU A 20 -32.71 17.74 -9.18
N PHE A 21 -32.78 17.36 -7.90
CA PHE A 21 -31.72 16.86 -7.00
C PHE A 21 -30.47 17.69 -6.59
N LEU A 22 -30.44 17.95 -5.26
CA LEU A 22 -29.32 17.93 -4.30
C LEU A 22 -28.11 18.86 -4.49
N THR A 23 -28.06 19.93 -3.69
CA THR A 23 -26.79 20.40 -3.10
C THR A 23 -26.96 20.67 -1.62
N ASN A 24 -26.73 19.65 -0.79
CA ASN A 24 -26.65 19.83 0.66
C ASN A 24 -25.21 20.26 0.99
N ALA A 25 -24.92 21.54 0.81
CA ALA A 25 -23.63 22.15 1.11
C ALA A 25 -23.82 23.21 2.20
N ALA A 26 -23.87 22.78 3.46
CA ALA A 26 -23.43 23.55 4.63
C ALA A 26 -23.72 22.73 5.90
N LEU A 27 -22.84 22.85 6.90
CA LEU A 27 -22.94 22.32 8.27
C LEU A 27 -22.28 20.95 8.53
N ALA A 28 -20.95 20.95 8.46
CA ALA A 28 -20.14 20.31 9.50
C ALA A 28 -18.74 20.95 9.53
N HIS A 29 -18.62 22.12 10.18
CA HIS A 29 -17.33 22.52 10.75
C HIS A 29 -17.07 21.60 11.94
N ASP A 30 -16.38 20.47 11.71
CA ASP A 30 -15.74 19.72 12.79
C ASP A 30 -14.27 20.12 12.88
N ASN A 31 -13.94 20.67 14.04
CA ASN A 31 -12.66 21.16 14.45
C ASN A 31 -11.88 20.03 15.15
N SER A 32 -11.45 19.04 14.39
CA SER A 32 -10.36 18.15 14.78
C SER A 32 -9.20 18.38 13.82
N LEU A 33 -8.00 18.64 14.34
CA LEU A 33 -6.79 18.91 13.54
C LEU A 33 -6.60 17.87 12.42
N HIS A 34 -7.15 18.16 11.24
CA HIS A 34 -6.80 17.50 10.01
C HIS A 34 -5.47 18.12 9.59
N VAL A 35 -4.37 17.65 10.20
CA VAL A 35 -3.09 17.72 9.50
C VAL A 35 -3.30 16.87 8.27
N THR A 36 -3.72 17.49 7.18
CA THR A 36 -3.76 16.94 5.83
C THR A 36 -2.31 16.69 5.42
N VAL A 37 -1.68 15.67 6.03
CA VAL A 37 -0.51 15.05 5.45
C VAL A 37 -1.02 14.47 4.15
N GLN A 38 -0.77 15.16 3.04
CA GLN A 38 -1.09 14.62 1.73
C GLN A 38 -0.54 13.20 1.68
N PRO A 39 -1.33 12.20 1.27
CA PRO A 39 -0.88 10.81 1.29
C PRO A 39 0.48 10.56 0.59
N ASN A 40 0.81 11.44 -0.36
CA ASN A 40 2.08 11.48 -1.06
C ASN A 40 3.27 11.99 -0.22
N ALA A 41 3.07 12.83 0.79
CA ALA A 41 4.17 13.40 1.58
C ALA A 41 4.88 12.35 2.43
N ASP A 42 4.13 11.46 3.08
CA ASP A 42 4.72 10.35 3.84
C ASP A 42 5.35 9.30 2.94
N LEU A 43 4.69 8.95 1.83
CA LEU A 43 5.26 8.04 0.85
C LEU A 43 6.58 8.59 0.30
N LYS A 44 6.61 9.86 -0.07
CA LYS A 44 7.81 10.56 -0.55
C LYS A 44 8.89 10.62 0.53
N SER A 45 8.54 11.06 1.73
CA SER A 45 9.47 11.16 2.86
C SER A 45 10.07 9.80 3.24
N GLY A 46 9.24 8.76 3.28
CA GLY A 46 9.67 7.39 3.56
C GLY A 46 10.55 6.81 2.45
N THR A 47 10.25 7.12 1.19
CA THR A 47 11.08 6.71 0.05
C THR A 47 12.46 7.40 0.07
N ILE A 48 12.51 8.70 0.40
CA ILE A 48 13.77 9.43 0.58
C ILE A 48 14.56 8.84 1.75
N ALA A 49 13.89 8.49 2.86
CA ALA A 49 14.55 7.86 4.00
C ALA A 49 15.17 6.51 3.63
N LEU A 50 14.50 5.68 2.81
CA LEU A 50 15.08 4.44 2.26
C LEU A 50 16.36 4.70 1.45
N GLN A 51 16.34 5.70 0.57
CA GLN A 51 17.50 6.06 -0.25
C GLN A 51 18.68 6.50 0.60
N LYS A 52 18.42 7.10 1.76
CA LYS A 52 19.43 7.51 2.74
C LYS A 52 19.85 6.39 3.71
N GLY A 53 19.25 5.21 3.62
CA GLY A 53 19.49 4.11 4.55
C GLY A 53 18.89 4.32 5.96
N ASP A 54 18.06 5.35 6.16
CA ASP A 54 17.36 5.58 7.43
C ASP A 54 16.11 4.69 7.49
N TYR A 55 16.33 3.40 7.74
CA TYR A 55 15.27 2.39 7.71
C TYR A 55 14.24 2.59 8.83
N LYS A 56 14.64 3.14 9.98
CA LYS A 56 13.71 3.43 11.10
C LYS A 56 12.72 4.53 10.72
N LYS A 57 13.22 5.63 10.14
CA LYS A 57 12.34 6.70 9.65
C LYS A 57 11.51 6.24 8.46
N ALA A 58 12.10 5.50 7.53
CA ALA A 58 11.39 4.91 6.40
C ALA A 58 10.20 4.07 6.89
N TYR A 59 10.43 3.15 7.83
CA TYR A 59 9.38 2.33 8.43
C TYR A 59 8.23 3.18 9.00
N SER A 60 8.54 4.17 9.83
CA SER A 60 7.52 5.03 10.45
C SER A 60 6.67 5.79 9.41
N LYS A 61 7.32 6.38 8.39
CA LYS A 61 6.64 7.13 7.34
C LYS A 61 5.82 6.22 6.43
N LEU A 62 6.39 5.10 5.99
CA LEU A 62 5.74 4.16 5.07
C LEU A 62 4.59 3.39 5.73
N LYS A 63 4.69 3.07 7.02
CA LYS A 63 3.60 2.47 7.80
C LYS A 63 2.40 3.41 7.95
N ARG A 64 2.63 4.72 8.02
CA ARG A 64 1.55 5.73 7.97
C ARG A 64 0.97 5.83 6.56
N ALA A 65 1.83 5.91 5.54
CA ALA A 65 1.39 5.96 4.14
C ALA A 65 0.60 4.71 3.70
N SER A 66 0.87 3.52 4.25
CA SER A 66 0.16 2.30 3.87
C SER A 66 -1.27 2.21 4.44
N ARG A 67 -1.56 2.95 5.52
CA ARG A 67 -2.86 2.92 6.23
C ARG A 67 -3.90 3.89 5.68
N ILE A 68 -3.48 4.87 4.90
CA ILE A 68 -4.37 5.88 4.32
C ILE A 68 -4.87 5.45 2.95
N ASN A 69 -5.84 6.20 2.42
CA ASN A 69 -6.35 5.97 1.08
C ASN A 69 -5.36 6.52 0.05
N LEU A 70 -4.94 5.65 -0.88
CA LEU A 70 -3.99 5.93 -1.94
C LEU A 70 -4.48 5.27 -3.22
N ALA A 71 -4.15 5.86 -4.37
CA ALA A 71 -4.32 5.16 -5.65
C ALA A 71 -3.61 3.80 -5.59
N PRO A 72 -4.15 2.73 -6.22
CA PRO A 72 -3.62 1.37 -6.10
C PRO A 72 -2.11 1.26 -6.36
N ALA A 73 -1.60 1.94 -7.39
CA ALA A 73 -0.17 1.95 -7.70
C ALA A 73 0.68 2.58 -6.58
N HIS A 74 0.23 3.69 -5.99
CA HIS A 74 0.92 4.31 -4.86
C HIS A 74 0.84 3.44 -3.60
N LYS A 75 -0.29 2.75 -3.40
CA LYS A 75 -0.46 1.83 -2.27
C LYS A 75 0.46 0.62 -2.42
N ALA A 76 0.59 0.06 -3.63
CA ALA A 76 1.57 -0.98 -3.94
C ALA A 76 3.00 -0.51 -3.64
N ASN A 77 3.37 0.70 -4.06
CA ASN A 77 4.69 1.27 -3.78
C ASN A 77 4.94 1.51 -2.29
N ALA A 78 3.95 2.01 -1.54
CA ALA A 78 4.07 2.21 -0.10
C ALA A 78 4.36 0.89 0.63
N TYR A 79 3.61 -0.16 0.31
CA TYR A 79 3.81 -1.49 0.89
C TYR A 79 5.13 -2.14 0.45
N ASN A 80 5.52 -2.00 -0.82
CA ASN A 80 6.82 -2.52 -1.28
C ASN A 80 7.98 -1.82 -0.57
N ASN A 81 7.91 -0.50 -0.41
CA ASN A 81 8.94 0.25 0.28
C ASN A 81 8.95 -0.08 1.78
N LEU A 82 7.77 -0.28 2.39
CA LEU A 82 7.66 -0.73 3.78
C LEU A 82 8.34 -2.10 3.97
N CYS A 83 8.10 -3.03 3.05
CA CYS A 83 8.78 -4.33 3.02
C CYS A 83 10.31 -4.20 3.00
N VAL A 84 10.86 -3.30 2.18
CA VAL A 84 12.32 -3.05 2.15
C VAL A 84 12.80 -2.49 3.50
N ALA A 85 12.07 -1.54 4.10
CA ALA A 85 12.43 -0.99 5.41
C ALA A 85 12.41 -2.08 6.49
N GLU A 86 11.38 -2.92 6.52
CA GLU A 86 11.22 -4.02 7.47
C GLU A 86 12.32 -5.08 7.31
N GLN A 87 12.65 -5.45 6.07
CA GLN A 87 13.75 -6.37 5.78
C GLN A 87 15.08 -5.84 6.32
N ASN A 88 15.41 -4.57 6.08
CA ASN A 88 16.67 -3.98 6.56
C ASN A 88 16.68 -3.78 8.10
N LEU A 89 15.52 -3.80 8.74
CA LEU A 89 15.38 -3.80 10.19
C LEU A 89 15.33 -5.22 10.79
N GLY A 90 15.50 -6.27 9.98
CA GLY A 90 15.45 -7.67 10.41
C GLY A 90 14.05 -8.20 10.72
N LYS A 91 12.99 -7.47 10.36
CA LYS A 91 11.58 -7.84 10.59
C LYS A 91 11.05 -8.65 9.40
N PHE A 92 11.55 -9.86 9.22
CA PHE A 92 11.33 -10.60 7.97
C PHE A 92 9.87 -11.03 7.74
N GLU A 93 9.13 -11.39 8.80
CA GLU A 93 7.72 -11.78 8.72
C GLU A 93 6.82 -10.59 8.36
N ASP A 94 7.08 -9.42 8.97
CA ASP A 94 6.43 -8.16 8.62
C ASP A 94 6.73 -7.80 7.16
N ALA A 95 8.01 -7.91 6.75
CA ALA A 95 8.43 -7.61 5.40
C ALA A 95 7.70 -8.50 4.37
N ILE A 96 7.57 -9.81 4.63
CA ILE A 96 6.81 -10.73 3.78
C ILE A 96 5.35 -10.25 3.67
N SER A 97 4.74 -9.87 4.79
CA SER A 97 3.35 -9.41 4.83
C SER A 97 3.16 -8.13 4.02
N SER A 98 4.06 -7.16 4.19
CA SER A 98 4.07 -5.90 3.42
C SER A 98 4.30 -6.14 1.93
N CYS A 99 5.26 -6.98 1.54
CA CYS A 99 5.48 -7.30 0.13
C CYS A 99 4.26 -8.02 -0.50
N LYS A 100 3.62 -8.93 0.22
CA LYS A 100 2.37 -9.56 -0.24
C LYS A 100 1.23 -8.54 -0.35
N ALA A 101 1.13 -7.59 0.57
CA ALA A 101 0.16 -6.50 0.48
C ALA A 101 0.41 -5.62 -0.76
N ALA A 102 1.67 -5.36 -1.12
CA ALA A 102 2.00 -4.68 -2.38
C ALA A 102 1.44 -5.45 -3.59
N LEU A 103 1.62 -6.77 -3.60
CA LEU A 103 1.11 -7.65 -4.67
C LEU A 103 -0.41 -7.75 -4.74
N LYS A 104 -1.14 -7.46 -3.64
CA LYS A 104 -2.61 -7.34 -3.68
C LYS A 104 -3.06 -6.11 -4.45
N HIS A 105 -2.30 -5.02 -4.38
CA HIS A 105 -2.60 -3.77 -5.09
C HIS A 105 -2.05 -3.73 -6.51
N ASP A 106 -0.91 -4.37 -6.74
CA ASP A 106 -0.31 -4.57 -8.06
C ASP A 106 0.26 -5.99 -8.17
N ARG A 107 -0.51 -6.87 -8.82
CA ARG A 107 -0.15 -8.28 -9.02
C ARG A 107 1.12 -8.47 -9.85
N GLN A 108 1.52 -7.45 -10.62
CA GLN A 108 2.70 -7.47 -11.48
C GLN A 108 3.84 -6.60 -10.95
N ASN A 109 3.83 -6.30 -9.65
CA ASN A 109 4.93 -5.59 -9.03
C ASN A 109 6.17 -6.50 -8.93
N TRP A 110 7.03 -6.44 -9.95
CA TRP A 110 8.24 -7.25 -10.03
C TRP A 110 9.19 -6.98 -8.87
N ARG A 111 9.22 -5.75 -8.32
CA ARG A 111 10.06 -5.38 -7.17
C ARG A 111 9.61 -6.10 -5.90
N ALA A 112 8.30 -6.17 -5.65
CA ALA A 112 7.76 -6.90 -4.51
C ALA A 112 8.02 -8.42 -4.62
N ASN A 113 7.91 -8.99 -5.82
CA ASN A 113 8.29 -10.38 -6.08
C ASN A 113 9.81 -10.61 -5.85
N LEU A 114 10.66 -9.71 -6.34
CA LEU A 114 12.11 -9.78 -6.12
C LEU A 114 12.45 -9.73 -4.62
N ASN A 115 11.86 -8.78 -3.89
CA ASN A 115 12.09 -8.62 -2.45
C ASN A 115 11.63 -9.85 -1.66
N LEU A 116 10.47 -10.45 -1.99
CA LEU A 116 10.06 -11.73 -1.41
C LEU A 116 11.08 -12.83 -1.69
N GLY A 117 11.58 -12.91 -2.93
CA GLY A 117 12.63 -13.84 -3.31
C GLY A 117 13.88 -13.71 -2.42
N VAL A 118 14.36 -12.48 -2.22
CA VAL A 118 15.51 -12.19 -1.37
C VAL A 118 15.23 -12.55 0.10
N ILE A 119 14.07 -12.18 0.64
CA ILE A 119 13.71 -12.47 2.03
C ILE A 119 13.64 -13.99 2.26
N TYR A 120 13.06 -14.76 1.34
CA TYR A 120 13.02 -16.21 1.49
C TYR A 120 14.39 -16.89 1.33
N ILE A 121 15.34 -16.29 0.60
CA ILE A 121 16.74 -16.75 0.62
C ILE A 121 17.35 -16.53 2.01
N ILE A 122 17.11 -15.38 2.63
CA ILE A 122 17.61 -15.06 3.98
C ILE A 122 17.02 -16.02 5.02
N LEU A 123 15.74 -16.36 4.87
CA LEU A 123 15.03 -17.30 5.75
C LEU A 123 15.26 -18.78 5.41
N GLU A 124 16.26 -19.10 4.57
CA GLU A 124 16.61 -20.48 4.18
C GLU A 124 15.42 -21.30 3.62
N GLN A 125 14.51 -20.62 2.92
CA GLN A 125 13.36 -21.21 2.23
C GLN A 125 13.50 -21.06 0.70
N PRO A 126 14.51 -21.69 0.10
CA PRO A 126 14.88 -21.42 -1.30
C PRO A 126 13.81 -21.85 -2.32
N GLU A 127 12.94 -22.81 -1.99
CA GLU A 127 11.83 -23.24 -2.87
C GLU A 127 10.80 -22.11 -3.02
N LYS A 128 10.48 -21.42 -1.92
CA LYS A 128 9.62 -20.21 -1.96
C LYS A 128 10.33 -19.08 -2.69
N ALA A 129 11.62 -18.88 -2.44
CA ALA A 129 12.39 -17.87 -3.14
C ALA A 129 12.33 -18.05 -4.67
N MET A 130 12.54 -19.28 -5.15
CA MET A 130 12.45 -19.62 -6.57
C MET A 130 11.11 -19.24 -7.19
N THR A 131 10.01 -19.48 -6.47
CA THR A 131 8.66 -19.14 -6.93
C THR A 131 8.53 -17.64 -7.19
N TYR A 132 8.98 -16.79 -6.26
CA TYR A 132 8.84 -15.32 -6.40
C TYR A 132 9.88 -14.72 -7.36
N LEU A 133 11.12 -15.22 -7.37
CA LEU A 133 12.15 -14.78 -8.31
C LEU A 133 11.76 -15.09 -9.77
N SER A 134 11.14 -16.25 -10.01
CA SER A 134 10.63 -16.60 -11.34
C SER A 134 9.53 -15.66 -11.81
N LYS A 135 8.64 -15.22 -10.90
CA LYS A 135 7.61 -14.21 -11.20
C LYS A 135 8.24 -12.86 -11.53
N ALA A 136 9.23 -12.42 -10.74
CA ALA A 136 9.95 -11.17 -11.01
C ALA A 136 10.67 -11.21 -12.36
N LYS A 137 11.33 -12.32 -12.71
CA LYS A 137 12.04 -12.52 -13.98
C LYS A 137 11.13 -12.36 -15.20
N LYS A 138 9.90 -12.89 -15.15
CA LYS A 138 8.94 -12.77 -16.26
C LYS A 138 8.53 -11.33 -16.57
N GLN A 139 8.66 -10.42 -15.60
CA GLN A 139 8.14 -9.05 -15.69
C GLN A 139 9.24 -8.00 -15.93
N GLN A 140 10.52 -8.32 -15.71
CA GLN A 140 11.60 -7.35 -15.77
C GLN A 140 12.67 -7.71 -16.80
N ALA A 141 13.13 -6.72 -17.57
CA ALA A 141 14.21 -6.85 -18.54
C ALA A 141 15.63 -6.96 -17.93
N ASN A 142 15.84 -6.55 -16.66
CA ASN A 142 17.15 -6.68 -15.99
C ASN A 142 17.27 -8.01 -15.24
N VAL A 143 17.52 -9.04 -16.02
CA VAL A 143 17.48 -10.45 -15.61
C VAL A 143 18.75 -10.89 -14.85
N ALA A 144 19.86 -10.15 -14.93
CA ALA A 144 21.16 -10.59 -14.39
C ALA A 144 21.14 -10.77 -12.86
N THR A 145 20.64 -9.77 -12.11
CA THR A 145 20.54 -9.87 -10.64
C THR A 145 19.60 -10.99 -10.22
N ILE A 146 18.46 -11.13 -10.92
CA ILE A 146 17.48 -12.18 -10.64
C ILE A 146 18.07 -13.56 -10.93
N ASN A 147 18.80 -13.74 -12.03
CA ASN A 147 19.48 -14.99 -12.35
C ASN A 147 20.51 -15.39 -11.28
N ARG A 148 21.28 -14.43 -10.76
CA ARG A 148 22.23 -14.70 -9.66
C ARG A 148 21.50 -15.21 -8.40
N LEU A 149 20.36 -14.60 -8.07
CA LEU A 149 19.55 -15.03 -6.92
C LEU A 149 18.89 -16.39 -7.16
N ILE A 150 18.44 -16.67 -8.38
CA ILE A 150 17.93 -17.98 -8.79
C ILE A 150 19.02 -19.05 -8.64
N ALA A 151 20.22 -18.80 -9.16
CA ALA A 151 21.34 -19.72 -9.02
C ALA A 151 21.65 -20.00 -7.54
N LYS A 152 21.69 -18.96 -6.69
CA LYS A 152 21.86 -19.12 -5.24
C LYS A 152 20.76 -19.99 -4.62
N ALA A 153 19.50 -19.78 -4.99
CA ALA A 153 18.39 -20.58 -4.49
C ALA A 153 18.45 -22.03 -4.98
N SER A 154 18.81 -22.27 -6.25
CA SER A 154 19.00 -23.61 -6.82
C SER A 154 20.08 -24.40 -6.09
N THR A 155 21.26 -23.83 -5.88
CA THR A 155 22.34 -24.48 -5.12
C THR A 155 21.91 -24.83 -3.71
N ALA A 156 21.17 -23.95 -3.02
CA ALA A 156 20.65 -24.23 -1.68
C ALA A 156 19.65 -25.39 -1.66
N ILE A 157 18.78 -25.51 -2.68
CA ILE A 157 17.84 -26.64 -2.82
C ILE A 157 18.62 -27.95 -3.02
N GLU A 158 19.60 -27.96 -3.91
CA GLU A 158 20.45 -29.13 -4.18
C GLU A 158 21.15 -29.59 -2.90
N MET A 159 21.84 -28.69 -2.20
CA MET A 159 22.54 -29.00 -0.95
C MET A 159 21.60 -29.61 0.11
N LYS A 160 20.39 -29.04 0.27
CA LYS A 160 19.39 -29.56 1.21
C LYS A 160 18.89 -30.95 0.81
N SER A 161 18.78 -31.23 -0.48
CA SER A 161 18.38 -32.56 -0.97
C SER A 161 19.46 -33.63 -0.72
N PHE A 162 20.74 -33.26 -0.74
CA PHE A 162 21.84 -34.15 -0.38
C PHE A 162 21.92 -34.37 1.13
N ALA A 163 21.71 -33.33 1.95
CA ALA A 163 21.73 -33.44 3.41
C ALA A 163 20.56 -34.24 4.00
N ALA A 164 19.49 -34.46 3.23
CA ALA A 164 18.32 -35.23 3.64
C ALA A 164 18.40 -36.74 3.32
N LYS A 165 19.50 -37.19 2.70
CA LYS A 165 19.81 -38.60 2.41
C LYS A 165 20.81 -39.13 3.43
#